data_AF-A0A3P6S261-F1
#
_entry.id   AF-A0A3P6S261-F1
#
_cell.length_a   1.000
_cell.length_b   1.000
_cell.length_c   1.000
_cell.angle_alpha   90.00
_cell.angle_beta   90.00
_cell.angle_gamma   90.00
#
_symmetry.space_group_name_H-M   'P 1'
#
loop_
_entity.id
_entity.type
_entity.pdbx_description
1 polymer ?
#
loop_
_entity_poly.entity_id
_entity_poly.type
_entity_poly.pdbx_seq_one_letter_code
_entity_poly.pdbx_strand_id
1 'polypeptide(L)'
;MITFKREKEVARRLMFDGCWVTEEEDEERSLIDTVMWYLDRIVISSKSFPMKYWDKFVRRKTRQKFRDQVDEETLNAVLGEERSAGDSSFDYRYTCWLWIGVILTNGQFLYRVNYLFCSAAGVFWSPFFYAFHLIDVVLSFPMLKAILQSVTHNLQQLILTIMMTLVVVYLYTVVAFNFFRKFYVQEGEEGEEPDRKCHNMLTFFEWGLLKRTDDDSKSDTSISETAAPNFVSTYVSLDSLFQCFIFHFYAGVRAGGGIGDELESPYGDDLEYPRMLYDISFFFFVIVILLAIMQGTIASRRILVSPD
;
A
#
# COMPACT_ATOMS: atom_id res chain seq x y z
N MET A 1 -24.45 -19.24 -4.72
CA MET A 1 -24.36 -18.69 -6.11
C MET A 1 -22.95 -18.23 -6.48
N ILE A 2 -22.26 -17.44 -5.64
CA ILE A 2 -20.90 -16.92 -5.92
C ILE A 2 -19.89 -18.06 -6.15
N THR A 3 -19.81 -19.03 -5.24
CA THR A 3 -18.93 -20.20 -5.36
C THR A 3 -19.17 -20.98 -6.65
N PHE A 4 -20.44 -21.18 -7.01
CA PHE A 4 -20.80 -21.85 -8.27
C PHE A 4 -20.29 -21.08 -9.50
N LYS A 5 -20.44 -19.76 -9.53
CA LYS A 5 -19.93 -18.93 -10.64
C LYS A 5 -18.41 -19.02 -10.74
N ARG A 6 -17.71 -18.93 -9.62
CA ARG A 6 -16.24 -18.98 -9.58
C ARG A 6 -15.70 -20.36 -9.97
N GLU A 7 -16.28 -21.44 -9.46
CA GLU A 7 -15.86 -22.81 -9.80
C GLU A 7 -16.17 -23.15 -11.27
N LYS A 8 -17.30 -22.67 -11.81
CA LYS A 8 -17.61 -22.76 -13.24
C LYS A 8 -16.55 -22.08 -14.10
N GLU A 9 -16.06 -20.91 -13.67
CA GLU A 9 -15.04 -20.16 -14.39
C GLU A 9 -13.69 -20.90 -14.40
N VAL A 10 -13.23 -21.37 -13.23
CA VAL A 10 -12.01 -22.17 -13.11
C VAL A 10 -12.09 -23.43 -13.97
N ALA A 11 -13.23 -24.14 -13.94
CA ALA A 11 -13.45 -25.33 -14.75
C ALA A 11 -13.40 -25.05 -16.27
N ARG A 12 -13.90 -23.90 -16.71
CA ARG A 12 -13.86 -23.49 -18.12
C ARG A 12 -12.44 -23.13 -18.55
N ARG A 13 -11.73 -22.30 -17.78
CA ARG A 13 -10.35 -21.91 -18.08
C ARG A 13 -9.41 -23.11 -18.13
N LEU A 14 -9.58 -24.05 -17.20
CA LEU A 14 -8.83 -25.31 -17.18
C LEU A 14 -9.08 -26.17 -18.44
N MET A 15 -10.35 -26.31 -18.86
CA MET A 15 -10.71 -27.22 -19.96
C MET A 15 -10.51 -26.59 -21.34
N PHE A 16 -10.89 -25.34 -21.52
CA PHE A 16 -10.90 -24.67 -22.83
C PHE A 16 -9.58 -23.99 -23.12
N ASP A 17 -9.08 -23.20 -22.17
CA ASP A 17 -7.91 -22.34 -22.36
C ASP A 17 -6.60 -23.05 -22.03
N GLY A 18 -6.66 -24.25 -21.43
CA GLY A 18 -5.45 -25.00 -21.04
C GLY A 18 -4.66 -24.35 -19.92
N CYS A 19 -5.21 -23.31 -19.28
CA CYS A 19 -4.58 -22.64 -18.14
C CYS A 19 -4.15 -23.69 -17.10
N TRP A 20 -2.97 -23.51 -16.50
CA TRP A 20 -2.33 -24.42 -15.54
C TRP A 20 -1.82 -25.76 -16.10
N VAL A 21 -2.17 -26.13 -17.34
CA VAL A 21 -1.73 -27.37 -18.01
C VAL A 21 -0.64 -27.08 -19.03
N THR A 22 -0.84 -26.07 -19.87
CA THR A 22 0.17 -25.55 -20.79
C THR A 22 0.92 -24.41 -20.06
N GLU A 23 2.24 -24.54 -19.90
CA GLU A 23 3.10 -23.57 -19.21
C GLU A 23 3.28 -22.28 -20.03
N GLU A 24 2.20 -21.54 -20.28
CA GLU A 24 2.29 -20.18 -20.80
C GLU A 24 2.40 -19.22 -19.61
N GLU A 25 3.63 -18.78 -19.31
CA GLU A 25 3.88 -17.73 -18.33
C GLU A 25 3.43 -16.39 -18.91
N ASP A 26 2.29 -15.87 -18.42
CA ASP A 26 1.93 -14.47 -18.65
C ASP A 26 2.89 -13.58 -17.84
N GLU A 27 3.96 -13.07 -18.47
CA GLU A 27 4.96 -12.21 -17.84
C GLU A 27 4.39 -10.89 -17.27
N GLU A 28 3.16 -10.50 -17.66
CA GLU A 28 2.52 -9.22 -17.32
C GLU A 28 1.33 -9.34 -16.35
N ARG A 29 1.33 -10.36 -15.47
CA ARG A 29 0.21 -10.59 -14.54
C ARG A 29 0.26 -9.66 -13.31
N SER A 30 -0.81 -8.89 -13.10
CA SER A 30 -1.00 -8.07 -11.89
C SER A 30 -0.89 -8.92 -10.62
N LEU A 31 -0.39 -8.35 -9.52
CA LEU A 31 -0.17 -9.06 -8.25
C LEU A 31 -1.44 -9.82 -7.79
N ILE A 32 -2.62 -9.19 -7.93
CA ILE A 32 -3.89 -9.79 -7.55
C ILE A 32 -4.20 -11.03 -8.41
N ASP A 33 -3.99 -10.92 -9.72
CA ASP A 33 -4.26 -12.01 -10.66
C ASP A 33 -3.28 -13.18 -10.45
N THR A 34 -2.03 -12.88 -10.11
CA THR A 34 -1.03 -13.88 -9.74
C THR A 34 -1.46 -14.66 -8.50
N VAL A 35 -1.91 -13.95 -7.45
CA VAL A 35 -2.44 -14.61 -6.24
C VAL A 35 -3.67 -15.46 -6.58
N MET A 36 -4.60 -14.95 -7.38
CA MET A 36 -5.78 -15.72 -7.81
C MET A 36 -5.40 -16.97 -8.61
N TRP A 37 -4.38 -16.88 -9.46
CA TRP A 37 -3.88 -18.03 -10.24
C TRP A 37 -3.35 -19.15 -9.34
N TYR A 38 -2.57 -18.81 -8.32
CA TYR A 38 -2.07 -19.79 -7.35
C TYR A 38 -3.19 -20.38 -6.51
N LEU A 39 -4.17 -19.57 -6.09
CA LEU A 39 -5.35 -20.06 -5.37
C LEU A 39 -6.16 -21.03 -6.23
N ASP A 40 -6.38 -20.71 -7.50
CA ASP A 40 -7.11 -21.59 -8.42
C ASP A 40 -6.36 -22.91 -8.65
N ARG A 41 -5.02 -22.89 -8.69
CA ARG A 41 -4.21 -24.12 -8.74
C ARG A 41 -4.43 -25.02 -7.52
N ILE A 42 -4.60 -24.44 -6.32
CA ILE A 42 -4.88 -25.21 -5.10
C ILE A 42 -6.23 -25.95 -5.22
N VAL A 43 -7.28 -25.31 -5.73
CA VAL A 43 -8.58 -25.98 -5.88
C VAL A 43 -8.57 -27.04 -6.97
N ILE A 44 -7.86 -26.81 -8.09
CA ILE A 44 -7.75 -27.79 -9.17
C ILE A 44 -7.12 -29.08 -8.63
N SER A 45 -6.07 -28.97 -7.81
CA SER A 45 -5.40 -30.09 -7.14
C SER A 45 -6.18 -30.75 -5.99
N SER A 46 -7.35 -30.21 -5.64
CA SER A 46 -8.16 -30.71 -4.52
C SER A 46 -9.01 -31.91 -4.92
N LYS A 47 -9.25 -32.82 -3.97
CA LYS A 47 -10.05 -34.04 -4.19
C LYS A 47 -11.51 -33.70 -4.46
N SER A 48 -12.00 -32.62 -3.87
CA SER A 48 -13.40 -32.22 -3.90
C SER A 48 -13.78 -31.46 -5.18
N PHE A 49 -12.82 -31.00 -5.97
CA PHE A 49 -13.09 -30.27 -7.20
C PHE A 49 -13.50 -31.18 -8.37
N PRO A 50 -14.62 -30.91 -9.07
CA PRO A 50 -15.58 -29.81 -8.84
C PRO A 50 -16.76 -30.20 -7.91
N MET A 51 -16.98 -29.45 -6.81
CA MET A 51 -17.98 -29.76 -5.79
C MET A 51 -19.33 -29.07 -6.02
N LYS A 52 -19.34 -27.78 -6.38
CA LYS A 52 -20.57 -26.98 -6.55
C LYS A 52 -21.01 -26.84 -8.00
N TYR A 53 -20.07 -26.89 -8.94
CA TYR A 53 -20.35 -26.83 -10.38
C TYR A 53 -21.09 -28.10 -10.85
N TRP A 54 -21.90 -27.97 -11.90
CA TRP A 54 -22.82 -29.03 -12.33
C TRP A 54 -22.12 -30.16 -13.10
N ASP A 55 -21.10 -29.83 -13.91
CA ASP A 55 -20.33 -30.84 -14.64
C ASP A 55 -19.27 -31.46 -13.71
N LYS A 56 -19.49 -32.71 -13.30
CA LYS A 56 -18.59 -33.46 -12.42
C LYS A 56 -17.44 -34.14 -13.16
N PHE A 57 -17.48 -34.18 -14.48
CA PHE A 57 -16.52 -34.92 -15.29
C PHE A 57 -15.45 -34.01 -15.91
N VAL A 58 -15.35 -32.75 -15.46
CA VAL A 58 -14.39 -31.74 -15.97
C VAL A 58 -12.97 -32.29 -15.97
N ARG A 59 -12.53 -32.89 -14.87
CA ARG A 59 -11.19 -33.47 -14.72
C ARG A 59 -10.89 -34.55 -15.75
N ARG A 60 -11.86 -35.46 -15.97
CA ARG A 60 -11.73 -36.55 -16.95
C ARG A 60 -11.69 -36.02 -18.38
N LYS A 61 -12.52 -35.01 -18.67
CA LYS A 61 -12.54 -34.32 -19.97
C LYS A 61 -11.24 -33.56 -20.25
N THR A 62 -10.72 -32.81 -19.27
CA THR A 62 -9.42 -32.14 -19.39
C THR A 62 -8.31 -33.15 -19.64
N ARG A 63 -8.31 -34.26 -18.89
CA ARG A 63 -7.33 -35.35 -19.08
C ARG A 63 -7.35 -35.90 -20.49
N GLN A 64 -8.54 -36.21 -21.00
CA GLN A 64 -8.69 -36.74 -22.36
C GLN A 64 -8.26 -35.74 -23.44
N LYS A 65 -8.52 -34.44 -23.23
CA LYS A 65 -8.21 -33.38 -24.20
C LYS A 65 -6.71 -33.12 -24.34
N PHE A 66 -5.96 -33.15 -23.23
CA PHE A 66 -4.53 -32.78 -23.21
C PHE A 66 -3.58 -33.97 -23.12
N ARG A 67 -4.09 -35.22 -23.15
CA ARG A 67 -3.29 -36.45 -23.04
C ARG A 67 -2.12 -36.53 -24.03
N ASP A 68 -2.32 -36.05 -25.25
CA ASP A 68 -1.32 -36.17 -26.31
C ASP A 68 -0.35 -34.96 -26.34
N GLN A 69 -0.62 -33.90 -25.55
CA GLN A 69 0.20 -32.68 -25.49
C GLN A 69 1.11 -32.63 -24.25
N VAL A 70 0.67 -33.22 -23.14
CA VAL A 70 1.35 -33.14 -21.83
C VAL A 70 1.44 -34.55 -21.24
N ASP A 71 2.59 -34.85 -20.65
CA ASP A 71 2.85 -36.15 -20.01
C ASP A 71 1.82 -36.48 -18.92
N GLU A 72 1.47 -37.75 -18.81
CA GLU A 72 0.45 -38.23 -17.87
C GLU A 72 0.82 -37.95 -16.40
N GLU A 73 2.13 -37.95 -16.08
CA GLU A 73 2.64 -37.62 -14.75
C GLU A 73 2.37 -36.15 -14.39
N THR A 74 2.67 -35.22 -15.31
CA THR A 74 2.40 -33.79 -15.14
C THR A 74 0.90 -33.53 -14.99
N LEU A 75 0.09 -34.20 -15.81
CA LEU A 75 -1.37 -34.10 -15.74
C LEU A 75 -1.93 -34.60 -14.40
N ASN A 76 -1.36 -35.69 -13.87
CA ASN A 76 -1.68 -36.21 -12.54
C ASN A 76 -1.26 -35.24 -11.43
N ALA A 77 -0.09 -34.61 -11.56
CA ALA A 77 0.40 -33.64 -10.59
C ALA A 77 -0.47 -32.37 -10.54
N VAL A 78 -0.89 -31.84 -11.71
CA VAL A 78 -1.72 -30.63 -11.80
C VAL A 78 -3.14 -30.89 -11.34
N LEU A 79 -3.78 -31.94 -11.87
CA LEU A 79 -5.16 -32.23 -11.54
C LEU A 79 -5.24 -32.79 -10.12
N GLY A 80 -4.38 -33.73 -9.72
CA GLY A 80 -4.50 -34.47 -8.46
C GLY A 80 -5.45 -35.67 -8.55
N GLU A 81 -5.87 -36.18 -7.39
CA GLU A 81 -6.73 -37.38 -7.29
C GLU A 81 -8.22 -37.05 -7.17
N GLU A 82 -9.09 -37.93 -7.68
CA GLU A 82 -10.54 -37.82 -7.47
C GLU A 82 -10.92 -38.34 -6.07
N ARG A 83 -11.90 -37.69 -5.43
CA ARG A 83 -12.50 -38.18 -4.19
C ARG A 83 -13.19 -39.53 -4.43
N SER A 84 -12.84 -40.54 -3.63
CA SER A 84 -13.51 -41.85 -3.66
C SER A 84 -14.89 -41.78 -2.98
N ALA A 85 -15.82 -42.63 -3.39
CA ALA A 85 -17.23 -42.59 -2.97
C ALA A 85 -17.45 -42.78 -1.45
N GLY A 86 -16.46 -43.30 -0.72
CA GLY A 86 -16.51 -43.50 0.74
C GLY A 86 -15.63 -42.54 1.55
N ASP A 87 -14.87 -41.66 0.89
CA ASP A 87 -13.97 -40.73 1.57
C ASP A 87 -14.78 -39.53 2.08
N SER A 88 -15.06 -39.50 3.39
CA SER A 88 -15.71 -38.38 4.08
C SER A 88 -14.69 -37.37 4.66
N SER A 89 -13.41 -37.52 4.35
CA SER A 89 -12.37 -36.63 4.87
C SER A 89 -12.61 -35.17 4.49
N PHE A 90 -12.16 -34.30 5.38
CA PHE A 90 -12.22 -32.86 5.20
C PHE A 90 -11.12 -32.41 4.24
N ASP A 91 -11.52 -31.78 3.14
CA ASP A 91 -10.60 -31.28 2.12
C ASP A 91 -10.16 -29.86 2.47
N TYR A 92 -8.99 -29.76 3.09
CA TYR A 92 -8.40 -28.49 3.49
C TYR A 92 -8.03 -27.61 2.29
N ARG A 93 -7.65 -28.19 1.13
CA ARG A 93 -7.30 -27.44 -0.08
C ARG A 93 -8.51 -26.72 -0.65
N TYR A 94 -9.61 -27.48 -0.81
CA TYR A 94 -10.87 -26.91 -1.27
C TYR A 94 -11.40 -25.84 -0.30
N THR A 95 -11.32 -26.11 1.00
CA THR A 95 -11.78 -25.15 2.01
C THR A 95 -10.93 -23.89 2.05
N CYS A 96 -9.61 -24.02 1.94
CA CYS A 96 -8.68 -22.89 1.87
C CYS A 96 -8.99 -21.99 0.65
N TRP A 97 -9.14 -22.58 -0.53
CA TRP A 97 -9.56 -21.83 -1.73
C TRP A 97 -10.94 -21.18 -1.56
N LEU A 98 -11.90 -21.89 -0.97
CA LEU A 98 -13.23 -21.34 -0.72
C LEU A 98 -13.14 -20.08 0.15
N TRP A 99 -12.44 -20.14 1.29
CA TRP A 99 -12.32 -19.00 2.18
C TRP A 99 -11.48 -17.86 1.57
N ILE A 100 -10.26 -18.16 1.14
CA ILE A 100 -9.30 -17.13 0.71
C ILE A 100 -9.63 -16.63 -0.70
N GLY A 101 -9.87 -17.54 -1.65
CA GLY A 101 -10.08 -17.21 -3.05
C GLY A 101 -11.49 -16.78 -3.42
N VAL A 102 -12.52 -17.19 -2.66
CA VAL A 102 -13.93 -16.90 -3.01
C VAL A 102 -14.65 -16.02 -1.99
N ILE A 103 -14.55 -16.34 -0.70
CA ILE A 103 -15.32 -15.64 0.35
C ILE A 103 -14.67 -14.31 0.70
N LEU A 104 -13.36 -14.30 0.99
CA LEU A 104 -12.61 -13.09 1.34
C LEU A 104 -12.42 -12.14 0.16
N THR A 105 -12.45 -12.62 -1.09
CA THR A 105 -12.38 -11.75 -2.27
C THR A 105 -13.72 -11.09 -2.60
N ASN A 106 -14.82 -11.50 -1.96
CA ASN A 106 -16.14 -10.97 -2.25
C ASN A 106 -16.38 -9.64 -1.52
N GLY A 107 -16.36 -8.54 -2.26
CA GLY A 107 -16.56 -7.21 -1.70
C GLY A 107 -17.89 -7.01 -0.96
N GLN A 108 -18.98 -7.63 -1.41
CA GLN A 108 -20.29 -7.52 -0.73
C GLN A 108 -20.31 -8.28 0.60
N PHE A 109 -19.65 -9.44 0.66
CA PHE A 109 -19.50 -10.20 1.90
C PHE A 109 -18.60 -9.44 2.88
N LEU A 110 -17.41 -9.01 2.43
CA LEU A 110 -16.47 -8.24 3.25
C LEU A 110 -17.11 -6.97 3.80
N TYR A 111 -17.91 -6.27 3.01
CA TYR A 111 -18.64 -5.08 3.46
C TYR A 111 -19.55 -5.39 4.66
N ARG A 112 -20.34 -6.46 4.58
CA ARG A 112 -21.24 -6.87 5.67
C ARG A 112 -20.47 -7.36 6.90
N VAL A 113 -19.36 -8.07 6.70
CA VAL A 113 -18.49 -8.51 7.80
C VAL A 113 -17.85 -7.32 8.50
N ASN A 114 -17.33 -6.35 7.74
CA ASN A 114 -16.75 -5.12 8.30
C ASN A 114 -17.80 -4.31 9.05
N TYR A 115 -19.03 -4.21 8.52
CA TYR A 115 -20.16 -3.58 9.21
C TYR A 115 -20.43 -4.25 10.57
N LEU A 116 -20.52 -5.58 10.60
CA LEU A 116 -20.71 -6.32 11.85
C LEU A 116 -19.54 -6.13 12.82
N PHE A 117 -18.30 -6.13 12.30
CA PHE A 117 -17.10 -5.91 13.07
C PHE A 117 -17.09 -4.52 13.72
N CYS A 118 -17.40 -3.46 12.97
CA CYS A 118 -17.52 -2.10 13.50
C CYS A 118 -18.62 -1.99 14.56
N SER A 119 -19.74 -2.71 14.38
CA SER A 119 -20.83 -2.74 15.37
C SER A 119 -20.39 -3.41 16.67
N ALA A 120 -19.76 -4.58 16.60
CA ALA A 120 -19.19 -5.26 17.76
C ALA A 120 -18.11 -4.39 18.44
N ALA A 121 -17.23 -3.78 17.65
CA ALA A 121 -16.18 -2.89 18.15
C ALA A 121 -16.73 -1.65 18.87
N GLY A 122 -17.87 -1.14 18.40
CA GLY A 122 -18.63 -0.07 19.05
C GLY A 122 -19.08 -0.42 20.46
N VAL A 123 -19.41 -1.70 20.71
CA VAL A 123 -19.82 -2.22 22.01
C VAL A 123 -18.62 -2.55 22.90
N PHE A 124 -17.63 -3.25 22.36
CA PHE A 124 -16.54 -3.83 23.16
C PHE A 124 -15.39 -2.87 23.46
N TRP A 125 -15.09 -1.92 22.56
CA TRP A 125 -13.91 -1.06 22.69
C TRP A 125 -14.27 0.43 22.84
N SER A 126 -15.02 1.01 21.90
CA SER A 126 -15.35 2.44 21.95
C SER A 126 -16.56 2.80 21.08
N PRO A 127 -17.50 3.64 21.55
CA PRO A 127 -18.63 4.11 20.74
C PRO A 127 -18.22 4.83 19.44
N PHE A 128 -16.98 5.30 19.32
CA PHE A 128 -16.46 5.94 18.10
C PHE A 128 -16.65 5.06 16.84
N PHE A 129 -16.58 3.73 16.96
CA PHE A 129 -16.73 2.83 15.82
C PHE A 129 -18.13 2.85 15.18
N TYR A 130 -19.15 3.38 15.88
CA TYR A 130 -20.45 3.61 15.27
C TYR A 130 -20.40 4.69 14.17
N ALA A 131 -19.43 5.60 14.20
CA ALA A 131 -19.27 6.63 13.17
C ALA A 131 -19.02 6.04 11.76
N PHE A 132 -18.34 4.88 11.66
CA PHE A 132 -18.11 4.22 10.37
C PHE A 132 -19.41 3.76 9.70
N HIS A 133 -20.48 3.52 10.46
CA HIS A 133 -21.78 3.14 9.90
C HIS A 133 -22.42 4.28 9.11
N LEU A 134 -22.03 5.53 9.38
CA LEU A 134 -22.49 6.69 8.62
C LEU A 134 -22.02 6.64 7.16
N ILE A 135 -20.91 5.97 6.86
CA ILE A 135 -20.44 5.76 5.48
C ILE A 135 -21.47 4.96 4.67
N ASP A 136 -22.17 4.00 5.27
CA ASP A 136 -23.24 3.25 4.58
C ASP A 136 -24.38 4.17 4.16
N VAL A 137 -24.78 5.09 5.03
CA VAL A 137 -25.80 6.11 4.72
C VAL A 137 -25.37 6.96 3.53
N VAL A 138 -24.10 7.39 3.49
CA VAL A 138 -23.52 8.16 2.37
C VAL A 138 -23.52 7.35 1.07
N LEU A 139 -23.13 6.06 1.13
CA LEU A 139 -23.04 5.17 -0.03
C LEU A 139 -24.41 4.64 -0.52
N SER A 140 -25.46 4.79 0.29
CA SER A 140 -26.83 4.47 -0.09
C SER A 140 -27.35 5.37 -1.23
N PHE A 141 -26.80 6.59 -1.34
CA PHE A 141 -27.16 7.53 -2.38
C PHE A 141 -26.38 7.25 -3.68
N PRO A 142 -27.05 6.93 -4.80
CA PRO A 142 -26.39 6.56 -6.04
C PRO A 142 -25.51 7.67 -6.62
N MET A 143 -25.89 8.93 -6.39
CA MET A 143 -25.12 10.10 -6.83
C MET A 143 -23.77 10.21 -6.12
N LEU A 144 -23.74 10.03 -4.79
CA LEU A 144 -22.51 10.12 -3.99
C LEU A 144 -21.57 8.95 -4.28
N LYS A 145 -22.15 7.76 -4.49
CA LYS A 145 -21.40 6.58 -4.93
C LYS A 145 -20.71 6.81 -6.27
N ALA A 146 -21.38 7.44 -7.24
CA ALA A 146 -20.77 7.76 -8.54
C ALA A 146 -19.58 8.72 -8.39
N ILE A 147 -19.70 9.74 -7.52
CA ILE A 147 -18.60 10.66 -7.21
C ILE A 147 -17.40 9.90 -6.64
N LEU A 148 -17.60 9.01 -5.66
CA LEU A 148 -16.52 8.20 -5.08
C LEU A 148 -15.90 7.22 -6.09
N GLN A 149 -16.73 6.62 -6.94
CA GLN A 149 -16.28 5.73 -8.01
C GLN A 149 -15.42 6.45 -9.05
N SER A 150 -15.68 7.73 -9.31
CA SER A 150 -14.85 8.53 -10.23
C SER A 150 -13.39 8.62 -9.78
N VAL A 151 -13.14 8.69 -8.47
CA VAL A 151 -11.79 8.73 -7.89
C VAL A 151 -11.17 7.33 -7.78
N THR A 152 -11.95 6.34 -7.34
CA THR A 152 -11.42 4.98 -7.04
C THR A 152 -11.20 4.10 -8.27
N HIS A 153 -11.81 4.41 -9.41
CA HIS A 153 -11.65 3.58 -10.61
C HIS A 153 -10.22 3.61 -11.18
N ASN A 154 -9.49 4.72 -11.04
CA ASN A 154 -8.11 4.87 -11.50
C ASN A 154 -7.11 4.87 -10.35
N LEU A 155 -7.41 4.12 -9.27
CA LEU A 155 -6.57 4.10 -8.08
C LEU A 155 -5.13 3.66 -8.40
N GLN A 156 -4.92 2.81 -9.41
CA GLN A 156 -3.58 2.44 -9.87
C GLN A 156 -2.77 3.63 -10.41
N GLN A 157 -3.36 4.45 -11.26
CA GLN A 157 -2.71 5.67 -11.77
C GLN A 157 -2.48 6.67 -10.64
N LEU A 158 -3.46 6.81 -9.73
CA LEU A 158 -3.33 7.68 -8.56
C LEU A 158 -2.17 7.26 -7.65
N ILE A 159 -2.07 5.96 -7.33
CA ILE A 159 -0.98 5.41 -6.52
C ILE A 159 0.37 5.63 -7.20
N LEU A 160 0.45 5.40 -8.52
CA LEU A 160 1.69 5.60 -9.27
C LEU A 160 2.13 7.07 -9.25
N THR A 161 1.18 8.01 -9.40
CA THR A 161 1.45 9.44 -9.29
C THR A 161 1.93 9.80 -7.89
N ILE A 162 1.28 9.31 -6.84
CA ILE A 162 1.71 9.54 -5.45
C ILE A 162 3.13 8.99 -5.22
N MET A 163 3.44 7.80 -5.74
CA MET A 163 4.79 7.22 -5.65
C MET A 163 5.83 8.11 -6.36
N MET A 164 5.52 8.61 -7.55
CA MET A 164 6.38 9.55 -8.26
C MET A 164 6.57 10.85 -7.48
N THR A 165 5.52 11.40 -6.87
CA THR A 165 5.60 12.57 -5.98
C THR A 165 6.54 12.33 -4.80
N LEU A 166 6.40 11.20 -4.11
CA LEU A 166 7.27 10.87 -2.98
C LEU A 166 8.74 10.78 -3.39
N VAL A 167 9.03 10.20 -4.57
CA VAL A 167 10.39 10.13 -5.12
C VAL A 167 10.95 11.52 -5.40
N VAL A 168 10.17 12.40 -6.05
CA VAL A 168 10.61 13.77 -6.35
C VAL A 168 10.87 14.55 -5.05
N VAL A 169 9.93 14.52 -4.10
CA VAL A 169 10.09 15.19 -2.80
C VAL A 169 11.30 14.66 -2.03
N TYR A 170 11.56 13.36 -2.10
CA TYR A 170 12.75 12.75 -1.49
C TYR A 170 14.04 13.27 -2.12
N LEU A 171 14.13 13.39 -3.45
CA LEU A 171 15.30 13.97 -4.13
C LEU A 171 15.53 15.42 -3.69
N TYR A 172 14.47 16.25 -3.61
CA TYR A 172 14.56 17.61 -3.09
C TYR A 172 15.05 17.63 -1.63
N THR A 173 14.54 16.71 -0.79
CA THR A 173 14.97 16.57 0.61
C THR A 173 16.47 16.26 0.70
N VAL A 174 16.99 15.34 -0.13
CA VAL A 174 18.42 14.99 -0.14
C VAL A 174 19.26 16.19 -0.55
N VAL A 175 18.83 16.95 -1.57
CA VAL A 175 19.52 18.18 -2.00
C VAL A 175 19.53 19.22 -0.87
N ALA A 176 18.39 19.48 -0.24
CA ALA A 176 18.29 20.40 0.89
C ALA A 176 19.14 19.98 2.09
N PHE A 177 19.12 18.69 2.44
CA PHE A 177 19.88 18.17 3.56
C PHE A 177 21.40 18.29 3.37
N ASN A 178 21.88 18.15 2.13
CA ASN A 178 23.31 18.24 1.82
C ASN A 178 23.78 19.70 1.67
N PHE A 179 23.01 20.56 1.00
CA PHE A 179 23.47 21.90 0.60
C PHE A 179 22.83 23.06 1.38
N PHE A 180 21.57 22.92 1.80
CA PHE A 180 20.78 24.00 2.40
C PHE A 180 20.47 23.79 3.88
N ARG A 181 21.16 22.87 4.54
CA ARG A 181 20.91 22.46 5.93
C ARG A 181 20.78 23.61 6.93
N LYS A 182 21.59 24.67 6.75
CA LYS A 182 21.59 25.84 7.64
C LYS A 182 20.25 26.58 7.70
N PHE A 183 19.47 26.56 6.63
CA PHE A 183 18.17 27.25 6.55
C PHE A 183 17.01 26.47 7.19
N TYR A 184 17.24 25.22 7.59
CA TYR A 184 16.22 24.34 8.21
C TYR A 184 16.33 24.33 9.74
N VAL A 185 17.18 25.19 10.29
CA VAL A 185 17.35 25.42 11.72
C VAL A 185 16.98 26.88 11.96
N GLN A 186 15.79 27.11 12.51
CA GLN A 186 15.38 28.44 12.93
C GLN A 186 15.98 28.73 14.30
N GLU A 187 16.72 29.82 14.43
CA GLU A 187 17.24 30.25 15.73
C GLU A 187 16.06 30.71 16.61
N GLY A 188 15.89 30.08 17.77
CA GLY A 188 14.84 30.45 18.73
C GLY A 188 15.09 31.85 19.30
N GLU A 189 14.02 32.51 19.77
CA GLU A 189 14.16 33.76 20.52
C GLU A 189 15.03 33.54 21.78
N GLU A 190 15.75 34.58 22.25
CA GLU A 190 16.74 34.48 23.33
C GLU A 190 16.22 33.69 24.56
N GLY A 191 16.60 32.41 24.66
CA GLY A 191 16.22 31.51 25.76
C GLY A 191 15.37 30.29 25.38
N GLU A 192 14.86 30.19 24.15
CA GLU A 192 14.17 29.01 23.61
C GLU A 192 15.09 28.12 22.77
N GLU A 193 14.84 26.80 22.79
CA GLU A 193 15.58 25.87 21.93
C GLU A 193 15.31 26.16 20.45
N PRO A 194 16.33 26.12 19.57
CA PRO A 194 16.16 26.40 18.15
C PRO A 194 15.20 25.39 17.50
N ASP A 195 14.23 25.88 16.72
CA ASP A 195 13.27 25.04 16.01
C ASP A 195 13.95 24.33 14.83
N ARG A 196 14.24 23.05 15.04
CA ARG A 196 14.91 22.19 14.07
C ARG A 196 13.87 21.45 13.25
N LYS A 197 13.54 21.99 12.08
CA LYS A 197 12.71 21.30 11.08
C LYS A 197 13.39 20.01 10.58
N CYS A 198 14.73 20.02 10.53
CA CYS A 198 15.57 18.85 10.29
C CYS A 198 16.56 18.70 11.46
N HIS A 199 16.46 17.61 12.25
CA HIS A 199 17.34 17.40 13.41
C HIS A 199 18.81 17.25 13.02
N ASN A 200 19.71 17.60 13.96
CA ASN A 200 21.15 17.39 13.79
C ASN A 200 21.63 16.21 14.64
N MET A 201 22.69 15.56 14.16
CA MET A 201 23.47 14.57 14.90
C MET A 201 23.98 15.06 16.26
N LEU A 202 24.22 16.37 16.40
CA LEU A 202 24.79 16.95 17.61
C LEU A 202 23.79 17.11 18.77
N THR A 203 22.49 17.27 18.51
CA THR A 203 21.51 17.54 19.58
C THR A 203 21.36 16.38 20.56
N PHE A 204 21.52 15.13 20.09
CA PHE A 204 21.44 13.97 20.97
C PHE A 204 22.70 13.85 21.85
N PHE A 205 23.86 14.26 21.33
CA PHE A 205 25.12 14.24 22.09
C PHE A 205 25.14 15.35 23.15
N GLU A 206 24.56 16.50 22.84
CA GLU A 206 24.46 17.66 23.74
C GLU A 206 23.38 17.45 24.82
N TRP A 207 22.22 16.89 24.49
CA TRP A 207 21.20 16.50 25.49
C TRP A 207 21.65 15.33 26.38
N GLY A 208 22.52 14.44 25.85
CA GLY A 208 23.17 13.37 26.63
C GLY A 208 24.28 13.87 27.57
N LEU A 209 24.94 14.99 27.25
CA LEU A 209 25.97 15.61 28.08
C LEU A 209 25.40 16.62 29.10
N LEU A 210 24.38 17.40 28.75
CA LEU A 210 23.76 18.37 29.65
C LEU A 210 22.89 17.72 30.73
N LYS A 211 22.34 16.52 30.46
CA LYS A 211 21.65 15.71 31.49
C LYS A 211 22.61 15.09 32.52
N ARG A 212 23.92 15.33 32.40
CA ARG A 212 24.93 14.86 33.36
C ARG A 212 25.15 15.81 34.54
N THR A 213 24.59 17.03 34.54
CA THR A 213 24.78 17.98 35.65
C THR A 213 23.59 18.17 36.59
N ASP A 214 22.39 17.70 36.24
CA ASP A 214 21.19 17.83 37.10
C ASP A 214 20.41 16.50 37.18
N ASP A 215 20.92 15.51 37.92
CA ASP A 215 20.10 14.63 38.76
C ASP A 215 20.98 13.68 39.59
N ASP A 216 21.24 14.08 40.83
CA ASP A 216 21.84 13.26 41.85
C ASP A 216 20.74 12.38 42.49
N SER A 217 20.35 11.26 41.84
CA SER A 217 19.83 10.06 42.54
C SER A 217 19.39 8.92 41.61
N LYS A 218 20.16 7.82 41.70
CA LYS A 218 19.72 6.40 41.78
C LYS A 218 18.82 5.77 40.70
N SER A 219 19.35 4.65 40.20
CA SER A 219 18.70 3.43 39.69
C SER A 219 18.46 3.30 38.18
N ASP A 220 19.38 2.55 37.58
CA ASP A 220 19.16 1.41 36.68
C ASP A 220 18.38 1.63 35.38
N THR A 221 19.11 1.77 34.27
CA THR A 221 19.02 0.82 33.16
C THR A 221 20.28 0.91 32.31
N SER A 222 20.98 -0.21 32.21
CA SER A 222 22.13 -0.45 31.34
C SER A 222 21.76 -0.21 29.87
N ILE A 223 22.33 0.83 29.25
CA ILE A 223 22.57 0.82 27.80
C ILE A 223 24.08 0.76 27.62
N SER A 224 24.51 -0.40 27.16
CA SER A 224 25.86 -0.74 26.75
C SER A 224 26.44 0.33 25.83
N GLU A 225 27.48 1.03 26.29
CA GLU A 225 28.42 1.75 25.42
C GLU A 225 29.15 0.72 24.54
N THR A 226 28.54 0.31 23.44
CA THR A 226 29.21 -0.52 22.42
C THR A 226 28.56 -0.45 21.04
N ALA A 227 27.97 0.69 20.69
CA ALA A 227 27.66 0.97 19.29
C ALA A 227 28.83 1.75 18.66
N ALA A 228 29.44 1.17 17.63
CA ALA A 228 30.54 1.79 16.89
C ALA A 228 30.19 3.24 16.49
N PRO A 229 31.12 4.21 16.56
CA PRO A 229 30.86 5.62 16.22
C PRO A 229 30.27 5.78 14.81
N ASN A 230 30.66 4.90 13.88
CA ASN A 230 30.12 4.88 12.51
C ASN A 230 28.65 4.42 12.44
N PHE A 231 28.22 3.48 13.29
CA PHE A 231 26.86 2.95 13.31
C PHE A 231 25.86 3.96 13.91
N VAL A 232 26.23 4.59 15.04
CA VAL A 232 25.42 5.65 15.67
C VAL A 232 25.34 6.87 14.75
N SER A 233 26.45 7.28 14.13
CA SER A 233 26.45 8.38 13.15
C SER A 233 25.53 8.13 11.96
N THR A 234 25.50 6.89 11.48
CA THR A 234 24.66 6.51 10.32
C THR A 234 23.18 6.50 10.70
N TYR A 235 22.82 5.88 11.84
CA TYR A 235 21.44 5.82 12.33
C TYR A 235 20.85 7.22 12.59
N VAL A 236 21.61 8.08 13.28
CA VAL A 236 21.16 9.45 13.59
C VAL A 236 21.04 10.31 12.33
N SER A 237 21.90 10.10 11.32
CA SER A 237 21.79 10.80 10.03
C SER A 237 20.55 10.36 9.22
N LEU A 238 20.17 9.08 9.30
CA LEU A 238 19.01 8.52 8.61
C LEU A 238 17.69 8.99 9.25
N ASP A 239 17.62 9.00 10.58
CA ASP A 239 16.47 9.56 11.32
C ASP A 239 16.31 11.06 11.04
N SER A 240 17.42 11.79 10.98
CA SER A 240 17.43 13.22 10.63
C SER A 240 16.95 13.47 9.19
N LEU A 241 17.37 12.65 8.23
CA LEU A 241 16.93 12.71 6.84
C LEU A 241 15.43 12.37 6.72
N PHE A 242 14.96 11.34 7.42
CA PHE A 242 13.55 10.94 7.43
C PHE A 242 12.66 12.06 7.99
N GLN A 243 13.07 12.69 9.09
CA GLN A 243 12.34 13.84 9.62
C GLN A 243 12.32 15.01 8.65
N CYS A 244 13.44 15.30 7.98
CA CYS A 244 13.51 16.33 6.96
C CYS A 244 12.57 16.01 5.77
N PHE A 245 12.47 14.74 5.39
CA PHE A 245 11.54 14.27 4.37
C PHE A 245 10.08 14.46 4.79
N ILE A 246 9.74 14.08 6.03
CA ILE A 246 8.39 14.30 6.59
C ILE A 246 8.06 15.79 6.62
N PHE A 247 9.01 16.66 6.99
CA PHE A 247 8.82 18.11 6.94
C PHE A 247 8.52 18.61 5.52
N HIS A 248 9.30 18.21 4.51
CA HIS A 248 9.06 18.59 3.12
C HIS A 248 7.71 18.08 2.60
N PHE A 249 7.34 16.85 2.96
CA PHE A 249 6.06 16.27 2.55
C PHE A 249 4.87 16.92 3.25
N TYR A 250 4.99 17.20 4.55
CA TYR A 250 3.92 17.76 5.36
C TYR A 250 3.75 19.26 5.10
N ALA A 251 4.81 20.04 5.25
CA ALA A 251 4.78 21.50 5.14
C ALA A 251 4.93 21.93 3.67
N GLY A 252 5.95 21.43 2.97
CA GLY A 252 6.25 21.84 1.59
C GLY A 252 5.14 21.57 0.59
N VAL A 253 4.55 20.36 0.58
CA VAL A 253 3.45 20.01 -0.35
C VAL A 253 2.12 20.70 -0.01
N ARG A 254 1.95 21.14 1.25
CA ARG A 254 0.73 21.80 1.72
C ARG A 254 0.78 23.32 1.60
N ALA A 255 1.96 23.91 1.72
CA ALA A 255 2.17 25.34 1.59
C ALA A 255 1.77 25.83 0.19
N GLY A 256 1.02 26.93 0.14
CA GLY A 256 0.49 27.48 -1.12
C GLY A 256 1.55 27.96 -2.10
N GLY A 257 2.71 28.42 -1.60
CA GLY A 257 3.89 28.84 -2.37
C GLY A 257 5.04 27.83 -2.37
N GLY A 258 4.86 26.64 -1.79
CA GLY A 258 5.90 25.62 -1.65
C GLY A 258 6.76 25.78 -0.40
N ILE A 259 7.93 25.12 -0.38
CA ILE A 259 8.76 25.00 0.83
C ILE A 259 9.38 26.34 1.31
N GLY A 260 9.51 27.32 0.41
CA GLY A 260 10.06 28.64 0.73
C GLY A 260 9.19 29.48 1.68
N ASP A 261 7.89 29.18 1.80
CA ASP A 261 6.98 29.90 2.73
C ASP A 261 7.24 29.54 4.20
N GLU A 262 7.83 28.37 4.46
CA GLU A 262 8.03 27.81 5.81
C GLU A 262 9.47 27.97 6.31
N LEU A 263 10.37 28.44 5.43
CA LEU A 263 11.78 28.59 5.70
C LEU A 263 12.16 30.06 5.77
N GLU A 264 13.28 30.35 6.42
CA GLU A 264 13.80 31.71 6.52
C GLU A 264 14.17 32.28 5.15
N SER A 265 14.10 33.61 5.05
CA SER A 265 14.39 34.32 3.80
C SER A 265 15.85 34.12 3.38
N PRO A 266 16.12 33.85 2.08
CA PRO A 266 17.48 33.60 1.60
C PRO A 266 18.34 34.86 1.42
N TYR A 267 17.78 36.06 1.64
CA TYR A 267 18.44 37.33 1.34
C TYR A 267 19.68 37.57 2.20
N GLY A 268 20.78 37.96 1.56
CA GLY A 268 22.02 38.32 2.26
C GLY A 268 22.92 37.15 2.63
N ASP A 269 22.66 35.96 2.08
CA ASP A 269 23.49 34.77 2.24
C ASP A 269 24.23 34.38 0.95
N ASP A 270 25.39 33.74 1.07
CA ASP A 270 26.20 33.29 -0.08
C ASP A 270 25.44 32.29 -1.00
N LEU A 271 24.43 31.59 -0.47
CA LEU A 271 23.57 30.66 -1.19
C LEU A 271 22.21 31.26 -1.60
N GLU A 272 22.06 32.59 -1.61
CA GLU A 272 20.80 33.27 -1.96
C GLU A 272 20.22 32.79 -3.30
N TYR A 273 20.99 32.89 -4.38
CA TYR A 273 20.57 32.49 -5.72
C TYR A 273 20.26 30.99 -5.87
N PRO A 274 21.15 30.06 -5.47
CA PRO A 274 20.83 28.62 -5.56
C PRO A 274 19.64 28.24 -4.68
N ARG A 275 19.43 28.92 -3.55
CA ARG A 275 18.27 28.68 -2.69
C ARG A 275 16.97 29.19 -3.33
N MET A 276 16.98 30.36 -3.94
CA MET A 276 15.82 30.90 -4.66
C MET A 276 15.41 30.00 -5.83
N LEU A 277 16.38 29.48 -6.59
CA LEU A 277 16.11 28.52 -7.66
C LEU A 277 15.54 27.20 -7.13
N TYR A 278 16.05 26.72 -5.99
CA TYR A 278 15.52 25.53 -5.31
C TYR A 278 14.05 25.71 -4.94
N ASP A 279 13.67 26.83 -4.31
CA ASP A 279 12.29 27.09 -3.88
C ASP A 279 11.33 27.23 -5.08
N ILE A 280 11.73 27.94 -6.13
CA ILE A 280 10.94 28.09 -7.38
C ILE A 280 10.76 26.76 -8.10
N SER A 281 11.83 25.97 -8.21
CA SER A 281 11.76 24.65 -8.87
C SER A 281 10.90 23.67 -8.09
N PHE A 282 10.99 23.66 -6.75
CA PHE A 282 10.10 22.87 -5.90
C PHE A 282 8.64 23.25 -6.12
N PHE A 283 8.31 24.55 -6.12
CA PHE A 283 6.95 25.02 -6.39
C PHE A 283 6.43 24.57 -7.77
N PHE A 284 7.24 24.75 -8.82
CA PHE A 284 6.80 24.38 -10.18
C PHE A 284 6.63 22.86 -10.36
N PHE A 285 7.63 22.07 -9.95
CA PHE A 285 7.61 20.62 -10.18
C PHE A 285 6.68 19.89 -9.21
N VAL A 286 6.64 20.27 -7.93
CA VAL A 286 5.88 19.53 -6.92
C VAL A 286 4.46 20.07 -6.77
N ILE A 287 4.27 21.39 -6.78
CA ILE A 287 2.94 21.99 -6.57
C ILE A 287 2.21 22.11 -7.89
N VAL A 288 2.76 22.83 -8.88
CA VAL A 288 2.04 23.12 -10.13
C VAL A 288 1.83 21.85 -10.96
N ILE A 289 2.89 21.11 -11.26
CA ILE A 289 2.80 19.94 -12.15
C ILE A 289 2.06 18.77 -11.49
N LEU A 290 2.39 18.40 -10.25
CA LEU A 290 1.78 17.21 -9.63
C LEU A 290 0.32 17.45 -9.23
N LEU A 291 -0.06 18.64 -8.77
CA LEU A 291 -1.48 18.95 -8.54
C LEU A 291 -2.25 18.98 -9.85
N ALA A 292 -1.66 19.48 -10.95
CA ALA A 292 -2.30 19.44 -12.26
C ALA A 292 -2.50 18.00 -12.78
N ILE A 293 -1.54 17.09 -12.53
CA ILE A 293 -1.67 15.67 -12.88
C ILE A 293 -2.75 14.99 -12.02
N MET A 294 -2.78 15.28 -10.71
CA MET A 294 -3.80 14.74 -9.79
C MET A 294 -5.20 15.21 -10.19
N GLN A 295 -5.37 16.51 -10.48
CA GLN A 295 -6.64 17.06 -10.97
C GLN A 295 -6.97 16.52 -12.36
N GLY A 296 -5.98 16.37 -13.24
CA GLY A 296 -6.14 15.84 -14.60
C GLY A 296 -6.62 14.39 -14.63
N THR A 297 -6.09 13.52 -13.77
CA THR A 297 -6.53 12.12 -13.67
C THR A 297 -7.97 11.99 -13.17
N ILE A 298 -8.41 12.88 -12.27
CA ILE A 298 -9.79 12.95 -11.78
C ILE A 298 -10.73 13.58 -12.82
N ALA A 299 -10.31 14.66 -13.48
CA ALA A 299 -11.13 15.43 -14.43
C ALA A 299 -11.31 14.73 -15.78
N SER A 300 -10.23 14.14 -16.34
CA SER A 300 -10.26 13.41 -17.62
C SER A 300 -11.29 12.29 -17.62
N ARG A 301 -11.60 11.74 -16.45
CA ARG A 301 -12.58 10.66 -16.29
C ARG A 301 -14.02 11.13 -16.04
N ARG A 302 -14.23 12.37 -15.57
CA ARG A 302 -15.59 12.94 -15.43
C ARG A 302 -16.28 13.13 -16.80
N ILE A 303 -15.51 13.27 -17.88
CA ILE A 303 -16.02 13.41 -19.26
C ILE A 303 -16.52 12.06 -19.84
N LEU A 304 -15.98 10.93 -19.37
CA LEU A 304 -16.39 9.58 -19.82
C LEU A 304 -17.56 8.97 -19.02
N VAL A 305 -17.96 9.62 -17.92
CA VAL A 305 -19.09 9.20 -17.05
C VAL A 305 -20.22 10.24 -17.12
N SER A 306 -20.37 10.92 -18.26
CA SER A 306 -21.62 11.62 -18.55
C SER A 306 -22.54 10.63 -19.27
N PRO A 307 -23.58 10.10 -18.60
CA PRO A 307 -24.61 9.36 -19.29
C PRO A 307 -25.46 10.36 -20.10
N ASP A 308 -25.50 10.17 -21.41
CA ASP A 308 -26.78 10.30 -22.11
C ASP A 308 -27.70 9.13 -21.69
#